data_AF-A0A5A9E6N0-F1
#
_entry.id   AF-A0A5A9E6N0-F1
#
_cell.length_a   1.000
_cell.length_b   1.000
_cell.length_c   1.000
_cell.angle_alpha   90.00
_cell.angle_beta   90.00
_cell.angle_gamma   90.00
#
_symmetry.space_group_name_H-M   'P 1'
#
loop_
_entity.id
_entity.type
_entity.pdbx_description
1 polymer ?
#
loop_
_entity_poly.entity_id
_entity_poly.type
_entity_poly.pdbx_seq_one_letter_code
_entity_poly.pdbx_strand_id
1 'polypeptide(L)'
;MKVRMTGRYGEVDKLHPNGHKGIDLGLSEGTPLRSLYDGVVERVVDYGDENIGKGIIVRFADGREGIYGHLSDIKVKVGQLVSEGDVIGLSGNTGFSTGAHLHFGLKDGNGSFVDPTPLAEKLGEYSQSGWQRFLENGNVANNDYPTIKGWLYEKVIGGGIEHWIENYLISLPILVGVSIGVFALLNMVSKRLANLGVILTFILGGLVCL
;
A
#
# COMPACT_ATOMS: atom_id res chain seq x y z
N MET A 1 -6.61 2.70 11.35
CA MET A 1 -6.04 1.72 12.31
C MET A 1 -4.61 2.11 12.60
N LYS A 2 -4.15 1.97 13.86
CA LYS A 2 -2.80 2.38 14.29
C LYS A 2 -1.88 1.16 14.23
N VAL A 3 -0.84 1.19 13.41
CA VAL A 3 0.17 0.12 13.41
C VAL A 3 0.88 0.05 14.76
N ARG A 4 1.13 -1.16 15.25
CA ARG A 4 1.78 -1.39 16.54
C ARG A 4 3.28 -1.14 16.41
N MET A 5 3.75 -0.06 17.02
CA MET A 5 5.17 0.21 17.22
C MET A 5 5.76 -0.77 18.24
N THR A 6 6.80 -1.48 17.85
CA THR A 6 7.50 -2.47 18.69
C THR A 6 8.87 -2.01 19.17
N GLY A 7 9.45 -1.00 18.51
CA GLY A 7 10.72 -0.37 18.88
C GLY A 7 10.69 1.11 18.55
N ARG A 8 11.17 1.96 19.47
CA ARG A 8 11.13 3.41 19.33
C ARG A 8 12.51 3.98 19.03
N TYR A 9 12.53 5.05 18.24
CA TYR A 9 13.75 5.80 17.98
C TYR A 9 14.42 6.26 19.27
N GLY A 10 15.74 6.04 19.35
CA GLY A 10 16.56 6.39 20.51
C GLY A 10 16.39 5.46 21.72
N GLU A 11 15.49 4.48 21.67
CA GLU A 11 15.35 3.49 22.74
C GLU A 11 16.62 2.66 22.88
N VAL A 12 17.09 2.49 24.12
CA VAL A 12 18.28 1.70 24.44
C VAL A 12 17.82 0.38 25.02
N ASP A 13 18.18 -0.71 24.35
CA ASP A 13 17.87 -2.07 24.76
C ASP A 13 19.07 -3.01 24.48
N LYS A 14 18.89 -4.31 24.70
CA LYS A 14 19.97 -5.31 24.49
C LYS A 14 20.39 -5.44 23.03
N LEU A 15 19.49 -5.17 22.09
CA LEU A 15 19.74 -5.20 20.65
C LEU A 15 20.30 -3.84 20.17
N HIS A 16 19.97 -2.74 20.85
CA HIS A 16 20.34 -1.37 20.50
C HIS A 16 21.09 -0.65 21.64
N PRO A 17 22.30 -1.09 22.03
CA PRO A 17 23.03 -0.50 23.15
C PRO A 17 23.40 0.97 22.94
N ASN A 18 23.45 1.43 21.68
CA ASN A 18 23.75 2.82 21.31
C ASN A 18 22.50 3.61 20.90
N GLY A 19 21.30 3.11 21.23
CA GLY A 19 20.04 3.69 20.81
C GLY A 19 19.59 3.18 19.44
N HIS A 20 18.29 2.92 19.32
CA HIS A 20 17.65 2.47 18.08
C HIS A 20 17.64 3.59 17.04
N LYS A 21 18.15 3.30 15.83
CA LYS A 21 18.35 4.29 14.75
C LYS A 21 17.14 4.42 13.80
N GLY A 22 15.98 3.97 14.24
CA GLY A 22 14.76 3.96 13.46
C GLY A 22 13.55 3.73 14.35
N ILE A 23 12.47 3.25 13.76
CA ILE A 23 11.32 2.70 14.46
C ILE A 23 11.07 1.28 13.95
N ASP A 24 10.56 0.42 14.82
CA ASP A 24 10.14 -0.91 14.44
C ASP A 24 8.62 -1.00 14.48
N LEU A 25 8.05 -1.44 13.37
CA LEU A 25 6.61 -1.60 13.19
C LEU A 25 6.29 -3.09 13.06
N GLY A 26 5.55 -3.63 14.01
CA GLY A 26 5.15 -5.04 14.00
C GLY A 26 4.24 -5.33 12.81
N LEU A 27 4.71 -6.17 11.88
CA LEU A 27 4.01 -6.55 10.66
C LEU A 27 4.20 -8.05 10.42
N SER A 28 3.16 -8.72 9.92
CA SER A 28 3.30 -10.11 9.47
C SER A 28 4.30 -10.19 8.33
N GLU A 29 5.12 -11.24 8.28
CA GLU A 29 6.03 -11.49 7.16
C GLU A 29 5.27 -11.58 5.83
N GLY A 30 5.88 -11.05 4.77
CA GLY A 30 5.28 -10.99 3.43
C GLY A 30 4.34 -9.79 3.22
N THR A 31 4.17 -8.92 4.21
CA THR A 31 3.35 -7.70 4.08
C THR A 31 4.02 -6.75 3.08
N PRO A 32 3.31 -6.27 2.03
CA PRO A 32 3.90 -5.35 1.06
C PRO A 32 4.40 -4.07 1.72
N LEU A 33 5.65 -3.70 1.47
CA LEU A 33 6.24 -2.44 1.91
C LEU A 33 6.27 -1.47 0.75
N ARG A 34 5.88 -0.21 0.99
CA ARG A 34 5.78 0.80 -0.05
C ARG A 34 6.73 1.98 0.18
N SER A 35 7.14 2.61 -0.91
CA SER A 35 7.90 3.87 -0.82
C SER A 35 7.04 4.94 -0.16
N LEU A 36 7.63 5.66 0.80
CA LEU A 36 6.92 6.68 1.57
C LEU A 36 6.73 7.98 0.79
N TYR A 37 7.62 8.23 -0.17
CA TYR A 37 7.66 9.39 -1.05
C TYR A 37 8.27 8.98 -2.40
N ASP A 38 8.16 9.87 -3.37
CA ASP A 38 8.89 9.76 -4.62
C ASP A 38 10.40 9.78 -4.37
N GLY A 39 11.15 9.00 -5.14
CA GLY A 39 12.59 8.93 -4.97
C GLY A 39 13.29 7.96 -5.91
N VAL A 40 14.54 7.70 -5.59
CA VAL A 40 15.40 6.72 -6.29
C VAL A 40 15.95 5.71 -5.30
N VAL A 41 15.95 4.45 -5.68
CA VAL A 41 16.58 3.37 -4.89
C VAL A 41 18.10 3.57 -4.95
N GLU A 42 18.66 4.09 -3.87
CA GLU A 42 20.10 4.39 -3.78
C GLU A 42 20.91 3.11 -3.50
N ARG A 43 20.40 2.22 -2.63
CA ARG A 43 21.05 0.96 -2.28
C ARG A 43 20.05 -0.15 -2.05
N VAL A 44 20.49 -1.36 -2.37
CA VAL A 44 19.89 -2.63 -1.94
C VAL A 44 21.00 -3.43 -1.28
N VAL A 45 20.75 -3.97 -0.10
CA VAL A 45 21.74 -4.68 0.71
C VAL A 45 21.19 -6.03 1.18
N ASP A 46 22.08 -6.99 1.40
CA ASP A 46 21.80 -8.25 2.08
C ASP A 46 22.98 -8.57 3.00
N TYR A 47 22.76 -8.42 4.31
CA TYR A 47 23.75 -8.70 5.35
C TYR A 47 23.58 -10.10 5.96
N GLY A 48 22.75 -10.97 5.38
CA GLY A 48 22.46 -12.29 5.96
C GLY A 48 21.77 -12.17 7.32
N ASP A 49 22.34 -12.81 8.34
CA ASP A 49 21.81 -12.85 9.71
C ASP A 49 22.30 -11.66 10.59
N GLU A 50 23.01 -10.69 10.00
CA GLU A 50 23.52 -9.52 10.69
C GLU A 50 22.73 -8.24 10.33
N ASN A 51 22.89 -7.20 11.17
CA ASN A 51 22.34 -5.86 10.93
C ASN A 51 20.87 -5.88 10.50
N ILE A 52 20.51 -5.12 9.46
CA ILE A 52 19.16 -5.07 8.90
C ILE A 52 18.82 -6.24 7.95
N GLY A 53 19.70 -7.23 7.81
CA GLY A 53 19.51 -8.33 6.86
C GLY A 53 19.34 -7.81 5.43
N LYS A 54 18.24 -8.16 4.79
CA LYS A 54 17.84 -7.58 3.50
C LYS A 54 17.27 -6.18 3.72
N GLY A 55 17.78 -5.20 2.97
CA GLY A 55 17.33 -3.83 3.10
C GLY A 55 17.32 -3.03 1.81
N ILE A 56 16.48 -2.00 1.79
CA ILE A 56 16.34 -1.04 0.70
C ILE A 56 16.56 0.35 1.26
N ILE A 57 17.39 1.15 0.60
CA ILE A 57 17.59 2.55 0.92
C ILE A 57 17.09 3.39 -0.26
N VAL A 58 16.12 4.24 0.01
CA VAL A 58 15.52 5.15 -0.98
C VAL A 58 15.95 6.58 -0.64
N ARG A 59 16.56 7.25 -1.61
CA ARG A 59 16.76 8.70 -1.56
C ARG A 59 15.48 9.37 -2.03
N PHE A 60 14.78 10.02 -1.11
CA PHE A 60 13.55 10.75 -1.43
C PHE A 60 13.87 12.05 -2.16
N ALA A 61 12.90 12.54 -2.93
CA ALA A 61 13.02 13.78 -3.70
C ALA A 61 13.27 15.03 -2.82
N ASP A 62 12.88 14.97 -1.54
CA ASP A 62 13.13 16.03 -0.56
C ASP A 62 14.53 15.97 0.09
N GLY A 63 15.38 15.06 -0.37
CA GLY A 63 16.77 14.90 0.08
C GLY A 63 16.98 13.92 1.22
N ARG A 64 15.92 13.48 1.91
CA ARG A 64 16.01 12.49 3.00
C ARG A 64 16.29 11.08 2.48
N GLU A 65 16.82 10.21 3.34
CA GLU A 65 16.94 8.76 3.04
C GLU A 65 15.99 7.96 3.92
N GLY A 66 15.12 7.16 3.30
CA GLY A 66 14.37 6.11 3.97
C GLY A 66 15.11 4.79 3.91
N ILE A 67 15.25 4.11 5.05
CA ILE A 67 15.91 2.81 5.18
C ILE A 67 14.85 1.79 5.61
N TYR A 68 14.61 0.78 4.77
CA TYR A 68 13.69 -0.31 5.03
C TYR A 68 14.51 -1.57 5.31
N GLY A 69 14.36 -2.15 6.50
CA GLY A 69 15.16 -3.29 6.97
C GLY A 69 14.33 -4.51 7.37
N HIS A 70 15.02 -5.63 7.52
CA HIS A 70 14.51 -6.97 7.86
C HIS A 70 13.57 -7.56 6.80
N LEU A 71 13.78 -7.24 5.53
CA LEU A 71 12.88 -7.67 4.45
C LEU A 71 12.97 -9.18 4.21
N SER A 72 11.85 -9.81 3.83
CA SER A 72 11.86 -11.19 3.31
C SER A 72 12.27 -11.21 1.84
N ASP A 73 11.80 -10.21 1.08
CA ASP A 73 12.02 -10.09 -0.35
C ASP A 73 12.13 -8.63 -0.82
N ILE A 74 12.92 -8.41 -1.86
CA ILE A 74 13.19 -7.10 -2.46
C ILE A 74 12.58 -7.07 -3.87
N LYS A 75 11.75 -6.06 -4.15
CA LYS A 75 11.00 -5.95 -5.42
C LYS A 75 11.55 -4.88 -6.37
N VAL A 76 12.65 -4.23 -6.00
CA VAL A 76 13.26 -3.13 -6.74
C VAL A 76 14.76 -3.32 -6.90
N LYS A 77 15.37 -2.53 -7.79
CA LYS A 77 16.81 -2.53 -8.05
C LYS A 77 17.41 -1.16 -7.85
N VAL A 78 18.72 -1.11 -7.57
CA VAL A 78 19.48 0.14 -7.47
C VAL A 78 19.30 0.98 -8.74
N GLY A 79 19.10 2.29 -8.57
CA GLY A 79 18.84 3.26 -9.64
C GLY A 79 17.39 3.30 -10.13
N GLN A 80 16.50 2.45 -9.63
CA GLN A 80 15.08 2.50 -9.97
C GLN A 80 14.41 3.74 -9.37
N LEU A 81 13.67 4.48 -10.19
CA LEU A 81 12.74 5.50 -9.73
C LEU A 81 11.51 4.82 -9.14
N VAL A 82 11.08 5.31 -7.97
CA VAL A 82 9.89 4.84 -7.27
C VAL A 82 9.00 6.03 -6.96
N SER A 83 7.70 5.84 -7.11
CA SER A 83 6.70 6.81 -6.68
C SER A 83 6.21 6.48 -5.27
N GLU A 84 5.65 7.49 -4.60
CA GLU A 84 4.93 7.30 -3.35
C GLU A 84 3.87 6.19 -3.49
N GLY A 85 3.91 5.22 -2.58
CA GLY A 85 2.99 4.07 -2.61
C GLY A 85 3.42 2.91 -3.51
N ASP A 86 4.51 3.00 -4.29
CA ASP A 86 5.01 1.85 -5.04
C ASP A 86 5.49 0.74 -4.09
N VAL A 87 5.17 -0.51 -4.41
CA VAL A 87 5.68 -1.66 -3.63
C VAL A 87 7.16 -1.83 -3.92
N ILE A 88 7.99 -1.71 -2.88
CA ILE A 88 9.45 -1.80 -2.98
C ILE A 88 10.01 -3.12 -2.44
N GLY A 89 9.30 -3.76 -1.53
CA GLY A 89 9.74 -5.00 -0.87
C GLY A 89 8.62 -5.63 -0.07
N LEU A 90 8.94 -6.71 0.65
CA LEU A 90 8.03 -7.37 1.58
C LEU A 90 8.66 -7.40 2.98
N SER A 91 7.86 -7.16 4.01
CA SER A 91 8.30 -7.30 5.41
C SER A 91 8.79 -8.73 5.67
N GLY A 92 9.67 -8.89 6.65
CA GLY A 92 10.19 -10.20 7.01
C GLY A 92 10.84 -10.19 8.37
N ASN A 93 11.80 -11.09 8.52
CA ASN A 93 12.54 -11.30 9.76
C ASN A 93 14.01 -11.64 9.48
N THR A 94 14.60 -11.09 8.41
CA THR A 94 16.01 -11.33 8.08
C THR A 94 16.94 -10.44 8.90
N GLY A 95 18.21 -10.79 9.01
CA GLY A 95 19.19 -10.02 9.79
C GLY A 95 19.04 -10.22 11.29
N PHE A 96 19.52 -9.24 12.05
CA PHE A 96 19.50 -9.26 13.50
C PHE A 96 18.12 -8.85 14.02
N SER A 97 17.15 -9.76 13.87
CA SER A 97 15.74 -9.58 14.23
C SER A 97 15.22 -10.74 15.07
N THR A 98 14.28 -10.46 15.98
CA THR A 98 13.69 -11.45 16.89
C THR A 98 12.28 -11.88 16.50
N GLY A 99 11.66 -11.22 15.54
CA GLY A 99 10.33 -11.53 15.02
C GLY A 99 9.96 -10.64 13.85
N ALA A 100 8.96 -11.04 13.05
CA ALA A 100 8.61 -10.32 11.84
C ALA A 100 8.17 -8.86 12.13
N HIS A 101 8.83 -7.92 11.47
CA HIS A 101 8.55 -6.48 11.57
C HIS A 101 9.17 -5.71 10.40
N LEU A 102 8.85 -4.42 10.28
CA LEU A 102 9.59 -3.46 9.48
C LEU A 102 10.48 -2.64 10.41
N HIS A 103 11.80 -2.65 10.17
CA HIS A 103 12.68 -1.60 10.66
C HIS A 103 12.67 -0.43 9.67
N PHE A 104 12.27 0.76 10.13
CA PHE A 104 12.32 1.97 9.31
C PHE A 104 13.24 3.01 9.93
N GLY A 105 14.38 3.25 9.27
CA GLY A 105 15.30 4.34 9.59
C GLY A 105 15.06 5.54 8.68
N LEU A 106 15.27 6.75 9.20
CA LEU A 106 15.20 7.97 8.42
C LEU A 106 16.46 8.80 8.65
N LYS A 107 17.05 9.30 7.58
CA LYS A 107 18.14 10.28 7.63
C LYS A 107 17.73 11.58 6.98
N ASP A 108 18.22 12.68 7.54
CA ASP A 108 18.09 14.00 6.93
C ASP A 108 19.04 14.17 5.72
N GLY A 109 18.96 15.33 5.06
CA GLY A 109 19.83 15.64 3.91
C GLY A 109 21.32 15.72 4.25
N ASN A 110 21.69 15.81 5.53
CA ASN A 110 23.07 15.80 6.01
C ASN A 110 23.56 14.38 6.37
N GLY A 111 22.70 13.37 6.24
CA GLY A 111 22.99 11.97 6.54
C GLY A 111 22.87 11.58 8.02
N SER A 112 22.34 12.48 8.86
CA SER A 112 22.10 12.21 10.29
C SER A 112 20.78 11.50 10.50
N PHE A 113 20.75 10.50 11.39
CA PHE A 113 19.50 9.82 11.76
C PHE A 113 18.57 10.78 12.51
N VAL A 114 17.29 10.75 12.15
CA VAL A 114 16.23 11.57 12.74
C VAL A 114 15.04 10.68 13.09
N ASP A 115 14.25 11.10 14.08
CA ASP A 115 13.11 10.33 14.58
C ASP A 115 12.00 10.23 13.51
N PRO A 116 11.70 9.03 12.99
CA PRO A 116 10.64 8.82 12.02
C PRO A 116 9.27 8.55 12.66
N THR A 117 9.13 8.60 13.99
CA THR A 117 7.87 8.38 14.71
C THR A 117 6.67 9.13 14.11
N PRO A 118 6.78 10.41 13.69
CA PRO A 118 5.68 11.12 13.04
C PRO A 118 5.19 10.49 11.72
N LEU A 119 5.99 9.63 11.09
CA LEU A 119 5.68 8.93 9.85
C LEU A 119 5.14 7.51 10.07
N ALA A 120 5.12 7.03 11.32
CA ALA A 120 4.74 5.66 11.66
C ALA A 120 3.33 5.30 11.20
N GLU A 121 2.38 6.23 11.32
CA GLU A 121 1.00 6.02 10.87
C GLU A 121 0.94 5.89 9.34
N LYS A 122 1.62 6.78 8.60
CA LYS A 122 1.71 6.72 7.14
C LYS A 122 2.36 5.42 6.64
N LEU A 123 3.47 5.01 7.26
CA LEU A 123 4.15 3.74 6.98
C LEU A 123 3.23 2.54 7.22
N GLY A 124 2.49 2.58 8.33
CA GLY A 124 1.52 1.55 8.65
C GLY A 124 0.38 1.47 7.64
N GLU A 125 -0.21 2.61 7.28
CA GLU A 125 -1.28 2.71 6.28
C GLU A 125 -0.87 2.19 4.90
N TYR A 126 0.38 2.44 4.50
CA TYR A 126 0.91 1.99 3.21
C TYR A 126 1.27 0.52 3.19
N SER A 127 1.74 -0.01 4.32
CA SER A 127 2.11 -1.43 4.41
C SER A 127 0.89 -2.37 4.35
N GLN A 128 -0.27 -1.93 4.80
CA GLN A 128 -1.50 -2.72 4.72
C GLN A 128 -2.24 -2.45 3.41
N SER A 129 -2.53 -3.52 2.67
CA SER A 129 -3.18 -3.40 1.35
C SER A 129 -4.50 -2.63 1.43
N GLY A 130 -4.87 -1.90 0.37
CA GLY A 130 -6.22 -1.31 0.25
C GLY A 130 -7.35 -2.33 0.44
N TRP A 131 -7.09 -3.61 0.13
CA TRP A 131 -7.99 -4.73 0.42
C TRP A 131 -8.03 -5.12 1.91
N GLN A 132 -6.92 -5.11 2.65
CA GLN A 132 -6.95 -5.26 4.11
C GLN A 132 -7.62 -4.07 4.79
N ARG A 133 -7.43 -2.84 4.29
CA ARG A 133 -8.21 -1.67 4.74
C ARG A 133 -9.71 -1.85 4.50
N PHE A 134 -10.11 -2.47 3.40
CA PHE A 134 -11.51 -2.82 3.11
C PHE A 134 -12.04 -3.92 4.04
N LEU A 135 -11.24 -4.95 4.35
CA LEU A 135 -11.65 -6.07 5.22
C LEU A 135 -11.65 -5.70 6.72
N GLU A 136 -10.67 -4.91 7.19
CA GLU A 136 -10.53 -4.55 8.62
C GLU A 136 -11.43 -3.38 9.03
N ASN A 137 -11.60 -2.35 8.18
CA ASN A 137 -12.66 -1.34 8.39
C ASN A 137 -14.06 -1.89 8.01
N GLY A 138 -14.12 -3.08 7.40
CA GLY A 138 -15.34 -3.85 7.15
C GLY A 138 -15.87 -4.59 8.37
N ASN A 139 -15.13 -4.64 9.49
CA ASN A 139 -15.70 -4.87 10.82
C ASN A 139 -16.29 -3.55 11.34
N VAL A 140 -17.27 -3.06 10.60
CA VAL A 140 -18.26 -2.11 11.09
C VAL A 140 -18.98 -2.83 12.22
N ALA A 141 -18.75 -2.39 13.45
CA ALA A 141 -19.59 -2.79 14.56
C ALA A 141 -21.05 -2.52 14.13
N ASN A 142 -21.85 -3.59 14.10
CA ASN A 142 -23.24 -3.67 13.66
C ASN A 142 -23.43 -3.61 12.14
N ASN A 143 -23.53 -4.78 11.47
CA ASN A 143 -24.36 -5.15 10.30
C ASN A 143 -24.62 -4.13 9.14
N ASP A 144 -23.94 -2.99 9.08
CA ASP A 144 -24.09 -1.97 8.06
C ASP A 144 -22.96 -2.16 7.06
N TYR A 145 -23.18 -3.09 6.13
CA TYR A 145 -22.45 -3.05 4.87
C TYR A 145 -22.74 -1.70 4.21
N PRO A 146 -21.73 -0.92 3.76
CA PRO A 146 -21.97 0.09 2.75
C PRO A 146 -22.40 -0.68 1.50
N THR A 147 -23.71 -0.76 1.27
CA THR A 147 -24.24 -1.31 0.03
C THR A 147 -23.55 -0.61 -1.14
N ILE A 148 -23.37 -1.30 -2.27
CA ILE A 148 -22.83 -0.71 -3.52
C ILE A 148 -23.49 0.66 -3.84
N LYS A 149 -24.74 0.82 -3.40
CA LYS A 149 -25.53 2.04 -3.45
C LYS A 149 -24.95 3.23 -2.65
N GLY A 150 -24.40 3.00 -1.46
CA GLY A 150 -23.83 4.05 -0.60
C GLY A 150 -22.54 4.65 -1.16
N TRP A 151 -21.65 3.80 -1.68
CA TRP A 151 -20.44 4.24 -2.38
C TRP A 151 -20.76 5.01 -3.66
N LEU A 152 -21.75 4.53 -4.44
CA LEU A 152 -22.23 5.24 -5.63
C LEU A 152 -22.82 6.60 -5.27
N TYR A 153 -23.61 6.70 -4.21
CA TYR A 153 -24.25 7.97 -3.83
C TYR A 153 -23.23 9.07 -3.51
N GLU A 154 -22.16 8.74 -2.78
CA GLU A 154 -21.14 9.70 -2.37
C GLU A 154 -20.25 10.16 -3.54
N LYS A 155 -19.94 9.26 -4.48
CA LYS A 155 -19.04 9.56 -5.61
C LYS A 155 -19.73 10.02 -6.89
N VAL A 156 -21.00 9.64 -7.10
CA VAL A 156 -21.76 9.94 -8.32
C VAL A 156 -22.77 11.06 -8.08
N ILE A 157 -23.42 11.10 -6.91
CA ILE A 157 -24.55 12.01 -6.66
C ILE A 157 -24.14 13.20 -5.77
N GLY A 158 -23.21 12.99 -4.82
CA GLY A 158 -22.78 14.02 -3.86
C GLY A 158 -21.94 15.17 -4.43
N GLY A 159 -21.38 15.02 -5.64
CA GLY A 159 -20.46 15.98 -6.26
C GLY A 159 -21.11 17.06 -7.14
N GLY A 160 -22.43 17.02 -7.32
CA GLY A 160 -23.14 17.89 -8.27
C GLY A 160 -22.98 17.42 -9.73
N ILE A 161 -24.07 17.50 -10.49
CA ILE A 161 -24.21 16.94 -11.85
C ILE A 161 -23.20 17.48 -12.87
N GLU A 162 -22.62 18.66 -12.60
CA GLU A 162 -21.71 19.35 -13.52
C GLU A 162 -20.30 18.73 -13.53
N HIS A 163 -19.81 18.22 -12.38
CA HIS A 163 -18.52 17.52 -12.31
C HIS A 163 -18.59 16.07 -12.85
N TRP A 164 -19.82 15.55 -12.98
CA TRP A 164 -20.09 14.22 -13.50
C TRP A 164 -19.99 14.18 -15.03
N ILE A 165 -20.44 15.22 -15.74
CA ILE A 165 -20.44 15.28 -17.21
C ILE A 165 -19.01 15.29 -17.79
N GLU A 166 -18.06 15.97 -17.15
CA GLU A 166 -16.66 16.00 -17.61
C GLU A 166 -15.94 14.65 -17.40
N ASN A 167 -16.25 13.94 -16.30
CA ASN A 167 -15.71 12.60 -16.03
C ASN A 167 -16.42 11.48 -16.83
N TYR A 168 -17.63 11.72 -17.33
CA TYR A 168 -18.40 10.76 -18.11
C TYR A 168 -17.75 10.47 -19.48
N LEU A 169 -17.23 11.51 -20.15
CA LEU A 169 -16.52 11.36 -21.43
C LEU A 169 -15.19 10.61 -21.29
N ILE A 170 -14.54 10.71 -20.12
CA ILE A 170 -13.26 10.04 -19.82
C ILE A 170 -13.47 8.59 -19.36
N SER A 171 -14.61 8.27 -18.74
CA SER A 171 -14.90 6.94 -18.19
C SER A 171 -15.61 5.99 -19.16
N LEU A 172 -16.23 6.50 -20.23
CA LEU A 172 -16.85 5.67 -21.28
C LEU A 172 -15.88 4.64 -21.91
N PRO A 173 -14.64 4.99 -22.30
CA PRO A 173 -13.67 4.01 -22.82
C PRO A 173 -13.29 2.94 -21.79
N ILE A 174 -13.19 3.32 -20.51
CA ILE A 174 -12.81 2.43 -19.41
C ILE A 174 -13.94 1.46 -19.11
N LEU A 175 -15.18 1.93 -19.03
CA LEU A 175 -16.37 1.10 -18.82
C LEU A 175 -16.61 0.13 -19.97
N VAL A 176 -16.41 0.57 -21.22
CA VAL A 176 -16.44 -0.30 -22.39
C VAL A 176 -15.33 -1.34 -22.31
N GLY A 177 -14.10 -0.94 -21.95
CA GLY A 177 -12.97 -1.87 -21.78
C GLY A 177 -13.20 -2.93 -20.69
N VAL A 178 -13.71 -2.53 -19.52
CA VAL A 178 -14.03 -3.45 -18.42
C VAL A 178 -15.17 -4.38 -18.82
N SER A 179 -16.20 -3.89 -19.51
CA SER A 179 -17.32 -4.71 -19.97
C SER A 179 -16.89 -5.74 -21.02
N ILE A 180 -16.00 -5.36 -21.94
CA ILE A 180 -15.41 -6.28 -22.92
C ILE A 180 -14.53 -7.32 -22.23
N GLY A 181 -13.72 -6.93 -21.24
CA GLY A 181 -12.86 -7.83 -20.48
C GLY A 181 -13.66 -8.86 -19.68
N VAL A 182 -14.70 -8.41 -18.96
CA VAL A 182 -15.61 -9.29 -18.21
C VAL A 182 -16.38 -10.21 -19.15
N PHE A 183 -16.86 -9.72 -20.29
CA PHE A 183 -17.52 -10.56 -21.30
C PHE A 183 -16.58 -11.63 -21.86
N ALA A 184 -15.34 -11.29 -22.21
CA ALA A 184 -14.35 -12.24 -22.71
C ALA A 184 -14.05 -13.34 -21.69
N LEU A 185 -13.85 -12.96 -20.41
CA LEU A 185 -13.65 -13.89 -19.31
C LEU A 185 -14.85 -14.84 -19.10
N LEU A 186 -16.07 -14.30 -19.09
CA LEU A 186 -17.27 -15.11 -18.91
C LEU A 186 -17.55 -16.02 -20.13
N ASN A 187 -17.20 -15.57 -21.34
CA ASN A 187 -17.38 -16.34 -22.57
C ASN A 187 -16.38 -17.51 -22.69
N MET A 188 -15.21 -17.40 -22.06
CA MET A 188 -14.28 -18.53 -21.92
C MET A 188 -14.83 -19.64 -21.00
N VAL A 189 -15.72 -19.29 -20.08
CA VAL A 189 -16.33 -20.26 -19.13
C VAL A 189 -17.66 -20.81 -19.66
N SER A 190 -18.53 -19.97 -20.22
CA SER A 190 -19.80 -20.39 -20.82
C SER A 190 -20.48 -19.25 -21.60
N LYS A 191 -20.92 -19.54 -22.82
CA LYS A 191 -21.73 -18.60 -23.64
C LYS A 191 -23.02 -18.15 -22.95
N ARG A 192 -23.61 -18.98 -22.09
CA ARG A 192 -24.83 -18.62 -21.33
C ARG A 192 -24.52 -17.65 -20.19
N LEU A 193 -23.37 -17.79 -19.53
CA LEU A 193 -22.95 -16.88 -18.46
C LEU A 193 -22.49 -15.52 -19.01
N ALA A 194 -21.85 -15.51 -20.18
CA ALA A 194 -21.45 -14.28 -20.85
C ALA A 194 -22.66 -13.39 -21.22
N ASN A 195 -23.72 -14.00 -21.76
CA ASN A 195 -24.95 -13.28 -22.11
C ASN A 195 -25.70 -12.78 -20.86
N LEU A 196 -25.71 -13.55 -19.76
CA LEU A 196 -26.27 -13.10 -18.48
C LEU A 196 -25.45 -11.96 -17.85
N GLY A 197 -24.12 -12.02 -17.97
CA GLY A 197 -23.21 -10.98 -17.48
C GLY A 197 -23.43 -9.64 -18.18
N VAL A 198 -23.55 -9.64 -19.51
CA VAL A 198 -23.81 -8.42 -20.29
C VAL A 198 -25.15 -7.79 -19.94
N ILE A 199 -26.21 -8.61 -19.83
CA ILE A 199 -27.54 -8.13 -19.43
C ILE A 199 -27.49 -7.52 -18.03
N LEU A 200 -26.78 -8.15 -17.09
CA LEU A 200 -26.61 -7.62 -15.73
C LEU A 200 -25.82 -6.31 -15.71
N THR A 201 -24.78 -6.16 -16.53
CA THR A 201 -24.00 -4.92 -16.67
C THR A 201 -24.82 -3.78 -17.26
N PHE A 202 -25.68 -4.04 -18.24
CA PHE A 202 -26.59 -3.02 -18.79
C PHE A 202 -27.73 -2.66 -17.84
N ILE A 203 -28.27 -3.62 -17.08
CA ILE A 203 -29.30 -3.35 -16.07
C ILE A 203 -28.71 -2.57 -14.89
N LEU A 204 -27.54 -2.95 -14.39
CA LEU A 204 -26.86 -2.21 -13.33
C LEU A 204 -26.34 -0.85 -13.81
N GLY A 205 -25.88 -0.74 -15.05
CA GLY A 205 -25.50 0.54 -15.66
C GLY A 205 -26.70 1.46 -15.92
N GLY A 206 -27.86 0.90 -16.28
CA GLY A 206 -29.11 1.65 -16.47
C GLY A 206 -29.79 2.08 -15.16
N LEU A 207 -29.68 1.27 -14.10
CA LEU A 207 -30.22 1.63 -12.76
C LEU A 207 -29.41 2.72 -12.05
N VAL A 208 -28.22 3.07 -12.54
CA VAL A 208 -27.40 4.19 -12.01
C VAL A 208 -27.74 5.52 -12.71
N CYS A 209 -28.62 5.49 -13.72
CA CYS A 209 -29.03 6.65 -14.53
C CYS A 209 -30.50 7.10 -14.33
N LEU A 210 -31.20 6.65 -13.29
CA LEU A 210 -32.50 7.15 -12.84
C LEU A 210 -32.45 7.46 -11.34
#